data_AF-A0A3M2D804-F1
#
_entry.id   AF-A0A3M2D804-F1
#
_cell.length_a   1.000
_cell.length_b   1.000
_cell.length_c   1.000
_cell.angle_alpha   90.00
_cell.angle_beta   90.00
_cell.angle_gamma   90.00
#
_symmetry.space_group_name_H-M   'P 1'
#
loop_
_entity.id
_entity.type
_entity.pdbx_description
1 polymer ?
#
loop_
_entity_poly.entity_id
_entity_poly.type
_entity_poly.pdbx_seq_one_letter_code
_entity_poly.pdbx_strand_id
1 'polypeptide(L)'
;MNEAIQKRSEKGLSEPTKEKFQYALTIGVIGSMLWLIGFPLFIVLLFGIFAFLIWKVSSLPNTKEVRDVFEFYLKANEILRDDERRWFGFEIKEVINQGEGVLEIFPDAPPLLYFALGALYHKLGDYKSAAEKLSKIAGRGDVELSYMTPSRELRAYVKLLRKIENDPAEAPQTSAAIRALERARRNRTLNLLAESLLKIEEEKRAQELAVSTLEKQANANTEEKDKTPDEFSYIYPSSTLTRPKPSWIEDTASQKEEKSKEVEGSKTVRKPISEVLHDIYD
;
A
#
# COMPACT_ATOMS: atom_id res chain seq x y z
N MET A 1 -61.08 36.79 -13.30
CA MET A 1 -61.11 35.87 -12.13
C MET A 1 -61.23 34.41 -12.58
N ASN A 2 -60.50 33.98 -13.63
CA ASN A 2 -60.60 32.62 -14.21
C ASN A 2 -59.24 31.99 -14.62
N GLU A 3 -58.09 32.55 -14.21
CA GLU A 3 -56.77 31.97 -14.56
C GLU A 3 -56.01 31.38 -13.38
N ALA A 4 -56.48 31.56 -12.15
CA ALA A 4 -55.74 31.12 -10.94
C ALA A 4 -56.08 29.69 -10.47
N ILE A 5 -57.08 29.03 -11.06
CA ILE A 5 -57.55 27.71 -10.59
C ILE A 5 -56.96 26.54 -11.42
N GLN A 6 -56.43 26.81 -12.62
CA GLN A 6 -55.91 25.73 -13.49
C GLN A 6 -54.46 25.32 -13.22
N LYS A 7 -53.72 26.03 -12.35
CA LYS A 7 -52.28 25.81 -12.17
C LYS A 7 -51.90 24.85 -11.01
N ARG A 8 -52.85 24.08 -10.48
CA ARG A 8 -52.64 23.26 -9.26
C ARG A 8 -52.84 21.75 -9.40
N SER A 9 -53.10 21.21 -10.60
CA SER A 9 -53.26 19.75 -10.80
C SER A 9 -52.05 19.03 -11.40
N GLU A 10 -51.00 19.74 -11.84
CA GLU A 10 -49.79 19.11 -12.37
C GLU A 10 -48.65 19.10 -11.34
N LYS A 11 -48.87 18.45 -10.20
CA LYS A 11 -47.73 17.82 -9.52
C LYS A 11 -47.43 16.53 -10.25
N GLY A 12 -46.76 16.66 -11.39
CA GLY A 12 -46.21 15.53 -12.12
C GLY A 12 -45.40 14.69 -11.14
N LEU A 13 -45.80 13.42 -10.96
CA LEU A 13 -44.97 12.44 -10.26
C LEU A 13 -43.56 12.52 -10.86
N SER A 14 -42.56 12.69 -10.00
CA SER A 14 -41.15 12.76 -10.40
C SER A 14 -40.83 11.63 -11.38
N GLU A 15 -40.08 11.92 -12.45
CA GLU A 15 -39.66 10.94 -13.48
C GLU A 15 -39.25 9.56 -12.90
N PRO A 16 -38.44 9.46 -11.82
CA PRO A 16 -38.05 8.16 -11.26
C PRO A 16 -39.21 7.35 -10.64
N THR A 17 -40.32 8.01 -10.25
CA THR A 17 -41.51 7.32 -9.73
C THR A 17 -42.44 6.84 -10.83
N LYS A 18 -42.47 7.52 -11.99
CA LYS A 18 -43.25 7.09 -13.16
C LYS A 18 -42.62 5.86 -13.80
N GLU A 19 -41.29 5.83 -13.92
CA GLU A 19 -40.56 4.67 -14.43
C GLU A 19 -40.79 3.42 -13.57
N LYS A 20 -40.68 3.54 -12.24
CA LYS A 20 -40.94 2.42 -11.31
C LYS A 20 -42.38 1.90 -11.40
N PHE A 21 -43.35 2.79 -11.61
CA PHE A 21 -44.75 2.40 -11.81
C PHE A 21 -44.97 1.69 -13.15
N GLN A 22 -44.29 2.13 -14.22
CA GLN A 22 -44.32 1.47 -15.52
C GLN A 22 -43.69 0.07 -15.47
N TYR A 23 -42.58 -0.11 -14.74
CA TYR A 23 -42.00 -1.43 -14.51
C TYR A 23 -42.94 -2.35 -13.71
N ALA A 24 -43.58 -1.85 -12.66
CA ALA A 24 -44.54 -2.63 -11.89
C ALA A 24 -45.75 -3.07 -12.74
N LEU A 25 -46.26 -2.17 -13.58
CA LEU A 25 -47.39 -2.44 -14.46
C LEU A 25 -47.05 -3.44 -15.56
N THR A 26 -45.88 -3.30 -16.19
CA THR A 26 -45.40 -4.25 -17.21
C THR A 26 -45.15 -5.64 -16.63
N ILE A 27 -44.53 -5.74 -15.44
CA ILE A 27 -44.38 -7.02 -14.73
C ILE A 27 -45.73 -7.66 -14.41
N GLY A 28 -46.71 -6.84 -14.00
CA GLY A 28 -48.08 -7.32 -13.73
C GLY A 28 -48.79 -7.87 -14.98
N VAL A 29 -48.66 -7.20 -16.13
CA VAL A 29 -49.24 -7.64 -17.41
C VAL A 29 -48.56 -8.92 -17.91
N ILE A 30 -47.24 -9.01 -17.80
CA ILE A 30 -46.50 -10.23 -18.17
C ILE A 30 -46.94 -11.39 -17.27
N GLY A 31 -47.07 -11.16 -15.96
CA GLY A 31 -47.57 -12.17 -15.02
C GLY A 31 -48.97 -12.68 -15.35
N SER A 32 -49.90 -11.79 -15.72
CA SER A 32 -51.27 -12.18 -16.09
C SER A 32 -51.33 -12.93 -17.43
N MET A 33 -50.51 -12.53 -18.42
CA MET A 33 -50.41 -13.24 -19.69
C MET A 33 -49.82 -14.64 -19.52
N LEU A 34 -48.78 -14.81 -18.71
CA LEU A 34 -48.20 -16.13 -18.43
C LEU A 34 -49.21 -17.06 -17.72
N TRP A 35 -50.03 -16.50 -16.82
CA TRP A 35 -51.08 -17.26 -16.14
C TRP A 35 -52.17 -17.75 -17.10
N LEU A 36 -52.61 -16.90 -18.03
CA LEU A 36 -53.60 -17.27 -19.06
C LEU A 36 -53.09 -18.36 -20.02
N ILE A 37 -51.78 -18.38 -20.30
CA ILE A 37 -51.13 -19.38 -21.17
C ILE A 37 -50.94 -20.73 -20.44
N GLY A 38 -51.27 -20.81 -19.14
CA GLY A 38 -51.07 -22.02 -18.33
C GLY A 38 -49.61 -22.29 -18.00
N PHE A 39 -48.76 -21.24 -18.06
CA PHE A 39 -47.35 -21.38 -17.71
C PHE A 39 -47.21 -21.75 -16.23
N PRO A 40 -46.34 -22.72 -15.87
CA PRO A 40 -46.30 -23.22 -14.51
C PRO A 40 -45.82 -22.15 -13.52
N LEU A 41 -46.67 -21.81 -12.54
CA LEU A 41 -46.39 -20.78 -11.54
C LEU A 41 -45.09 -21.03 -10.75
N PHE A 42 -44.74 -22.29 -10.51
CA PHE A 42 -43.51 -22.65 -9.80
C PHE A 42 -42.25 -22.22 -10.55
N ILE A 43 -42.27 -22.18 -11.89
CA ILE A 43 -41.13 -21.72 -12.70
C ILE A 43 -40.97 -20.21 -12.56
N VAL A 44 -42.06 -19.44 -12.63
CA VAL A 44 -42.03 -17.98 -12.46
C VAL A 44 -41.53 -17.61 -11.07
N LEU A 45 -42.03 -18.30 -10.04
CA LEU A 45 -41.60 -18.08 -8.66
C LEU A 45 -40.12 -18.46 -8.45
N LEU A 46 -39.66 -19.55 -9.05
CA LEU A 46 -38.26 -19.97 -8.98
C LEU A 46 -37.34 -18.96 -9.66
N PHE A 47 -37.70 -18.46 -10.85
CA PHE A 47 -36.93 -17.40 -11.52
C PHE A 47 -36.98 -16.06 -10.77
N GLY A 48 -38.11 -15.72 -10.13
CA GLY A 48 -38.22 -14.53 -9.28
C GLY A 48 -37.30 -14.61 -8.07
N ILE A 49 -37.30 -15.73 -7.35
CA ILE A 49 -36.38 -15.96 -6.22
C ILE A 49 -34.93 -15.97 -6.72
N PHE A 50 -34.65 -16.62 -7.85
CA PHE A 50 -33.31 -16.68 -8.43
C PHE A 50 -32.80 -15.31 -8.85
N ALA A 51 -33.61 -14.49 -9.53
CA ALA A 51 -33.26 -13.12 -9.90
C ALA A 51 -33.10 -12.23 -8.65
N PHE A 52 -33.94 -12.42 -7.64
CA PHE A 52 -33.78 -11.77 -6.34
C PHE A 52 -32.46 -12.16 -5.67
N LEU A 53 -32.09 -13.44 -5.68
CA LEU A 53 -30.81 -13.92 -5.14
C LEU A 53 -29.63 -13.38 -5.94
N ILE A 54 -29.70 -13.36 -7.28
CA ILE A 54 -28.65 -12.77 -8.12
C ILE A 54 -28.50 -11.29 -7.80
N TRP A 55 -29.59 -10.52 -7.77
CA TRP A 55 -29.53 -9.12 -7.38
C TRP A 55 -29.01 -8.96 -5.95
N LYS A 56 -29.46 -9.81 -5.02
CA LYS A 56 -29.03 -9.76 -3.64
C LYS A 56 -27.54 -10.03 -3.50
N VAL A 57 -27.01 -11.01 -4.23
CA VAL A 57 -25.58 -11.37 -4.27
C VAL A 57 -24.75 -10.28 -4.94
N SER A 58 -25.20 -9.76 -6.09
CA SER A 58 -24.53 -8.67 -6.81
C SER A 58 -24.59 -7.32 -6.10
N SER A 59 -25.53 -7.15 -5.16
CA SER A 59 -25.62 -5.94 -4.32
C SER A 59 -24.82 -6.06 -3.01
N LEU A 60 -24.19 -7.22 -2.72
CA LEU A 60 -23.18 -7.25 -1.67
C LEU A 60 -22.03 -6.30 -2.05
N PRO A 61 -21.49 -5.52 -1.09
CA PRO A 61 -20.30 -4.72 -1.33
C PRO A 61 -19.16 -5.60 -1.84
N ASN A 62 -18.37 -5.05 -2.76
CA ASN A 62 -17.26 -5.73 -3.42
C ASN A 62 -16.15 -5.99 -2.39
N THR A 63 -16.33 -7.00 -1.55
CA THR A 63 -15.41 -7.32 -0.44
C THR A 63 -13.98 -7.63 -0.89
N LYS A 64 -13.78 -7.84 -2.20
CA LYS A 64 -12.46 -8.06 -2.79
C LYS A 64 -11.53 -6.85 -2.57
N GLU A 65 -11.99 -5.64 -2.90
CA GLU A 65 -11.18 -4.42 -2.77
C GLU A 65 -10.76 -4.17 -1.31
N VAL A 66 -11.69 -4.39 -0.38
CA VAL A 66 -11.42 -4.30 1.05
C VAL A 66 -10.45 -5.40 1.53
N ARG A 67 -10.56 -6.62 0.99
CA ARG A 67 -9.67 -7.73 1.32
C ARG A 67 -8.24 -7.46 0.86
N ASP A 68 -8.07 -6.79 -0.27
CA ASP A 68 -6.77 -6.41 -0.81
C ASP A 68 -6.02 -5.45 0.14
N VAL A 69 -6.73 -4.57 0.87
CA VAL A 69 -6.16 -3.71 1.94
C VAL A 69 -5.56 -4.57 3.06
N PHE A 70 -6.29 -5.59 3.52
CA PHE A 70 -5.83 -6.46 4.62
C PHE A 70 -4.70 -7.38 4.18
N GLU A 71 -4.71 -7.85 2.93
CA GLU A 71 -3.60 -8.59 2.35
C GLU A 71 -2.34 -7.71 2.25
N PHE A 72 -2.50 -6.46 1.81
CA PHE A 72 -1.42 -5.49 1.83
C PHE A 72 -0.86 -5.29 3.25
N TYR A 73 -1.70 -5.17 4.28
CA TYR A 73 -1.24 -5.07 5.67
C TYR A 73 -0.45 -6.30 6.15
N LEU A 74 -0.84 -7.51 5.73
CA LEU A 74 -0.08 -8.71 6.04
C LEU A 74 1.32 -8.65 5.43
N LYS A 75 1.41 -8.37 4.12
CA LYS A 75 2.69 -8.28 3.40
C LYS A 75 3.56 -7.14 3.93
N ALA A 76 2.96 -5.97 4.16
CA ALA A 76 3.65 -4.81 4.73
C ALA A 76 4.19 -5.13 6.12
N ASN A 77 3.40 -5.79 6.98
CA ASN A 77 3.86 -6.18 8.31
C ASN A 77 4.98 -7.23 8.24
N GLU A 78 4.92 -8.19 7.32
CA GLU A 78 6.00 -9.17 7.12
C GLU A 78 7.33 -8.48 6.75
N ILE A 79 7.26 -7.49 5.86
CA ILE A 79 8.42 -6.71 5.44
C ILE A 79 8.92 -5.79 6.55
N LEU A 80 8.02 -5.07 7.22
CA LEU A 80 8.38 -4.04 8.21
C LEU A 80 8.76 -4.62 9.57
N ARG A 81 8.50 -5.92 9.80
CA ARG A 81 9.04 -6.60 10.97
C ARG A 81 10.57 -6.65 10.83
N ASP A 82 11.25 -6.32 11.92
CA ASP A 82 12.71 -6.36 12.01
C ASP A 82 13.19 -7.82 12.16
N ASP A 83 12.75 -8.69 11.25
CA ASP A 83 13.19 -10.08 11.18
C ASP A 83 14.59 -10.15 10.54
N GLU A 84 15.40 -11.14 10.94
CA GLU A 84 16.75 -11.38 10.40
C GLU A 84 16.78 -11.60 8.87
N ARG A 85 15.61 -11.80 8.25
CA ARG A 85 15.46 -11.90 6.80
C ARG A 85 15.75 -10.55 6.15
N ARG A 86 16.78 -10.53 5.30
CA ARG A 86 17.01 -9.43 4.36
C ARG A 86 15.98 -9.51 3.24
N TRP A 87 15.15 -8.48 3.14
CA TRP A 87 14.20 -8.31 2.05
C TRP A 87 14.88 -7.71 0.84
N PHE A 88 14.54 -8.20 -0.35
CA PHE A 88 15.07 -7.62 -1.59
C PHE A 88 14.25 -6.40 -1.99
N GLY A 89 14.91 -5.40 -2.58
CA GLY A 89 14.24 -4.15 -3.00
C GLY A 89 13.07 -4.37 -3.98
N PHE A 90 13.11 -5.44 -4.80
CA PHE A 90 12.01 -5.78 -5.69
C PHE A 90 10.77 -6.31 -4.94
N GLU A 91 10.94 -7.09 -3.86
CA GLU A 91 9.84 -7.58 -3.03
C GLU A 91 9.14 -6.40 -2.35
N ILE A 92 9.93 -5.45 -1.83
CA ILE A 92 9.41 -4.22 -1.22
C ILE A 92 8.65 -3.40 -2.25
N LYS A 93 9.19 -3.25 -3.46
CA LYS A 93 8.55 -2.50 -4.55
C LYS A 93 7.24 -3.15 -5.02
N GLU A 94 7.17 -4.49 -5.07
CA GLU A 94 5.94 -5.21 -5.41
C GLU A 94 4.83 -4.92 -4.39
N VAL A 95 5.16 -4.97 -3.10
CA VAL A 95 4.20 -4.67 -2.03
C VAL A 95 3.79 -3.20 -2.03
N ILE A 96 4.71 -2.28 -2.31
CA ILE A 96 4.40 -0.85 -2.51
C ILE A 96 3.42 -0.66 -3.67
N ASN A 97 3.67 -1.28 -4.83
CA ASN A 97 2.79 -1.17 -5.99
C ASN A 97 1.38 -1.68 -5.69
N GLN A 98 1.28 -2.79 -4.94
CA GLN A 98 -0.02 -3.29 -4.47
C GLN A 98 -0.72 -2.27 -3.56
N GLY A 99 0.00 -1.68 -2.61
CA GLY A 99 -0.56 -0.68 -1.69
C GLY A 99 -0.96 0.63 -2.38
N GLU A 100 -0.22 1.09 -3.39
CA GLU A 100 -0.59 2.26 -4.21
C GLU A 100 -1.84 1.97 -5.05
N GLY A 101 -1.96 0.77 -5.63
CA GLY A 101 -3.20 0.35 -6.32
C GLY A 101 -4.42 0.33 -5.40
N VAL A 102 -4.24 -0.06 -4.14
CA VAL A 102 -5.31 0.06 -3.11
C VAL A 102 -5.64 1.53 -2.84
N LEU A 103 -4.65 2.43 -2.80
CA LEU A 103 -4.87 3.86 -2.58
C LEU A 103 -5.71 4.51 -3.68
N GLU A 104 -5.57 4.07 -4.94
CA GLU A 104 -6.36 4.58 -6.07
C GLU A 104 -7.86 4.24 -5.94
N ILE A 105 -8.17 3.11 -5.31
CA ILE A 105 -9.54 2.63 -5.10
C ILE A 105 -10.19 3.35 -3.90
N PHE A 106 -9.40 3.73 -2.91
CA PHE A 106 -9.87 4.34 -1.66
C PHE A 106 -9.59 5.85 -1.64
N PRO A 107 -10.55 6.71 -2.06
CA PRO A 107 -10.37 8.17 -1.99
C PRO A 107 -10.20 8.66 -0.54
N ASP A 108 -10.83 7.97 0.41
CA ASP A 108 -10.71 8.18 1.85
C ASP A 108 -9.92 7.04 2.51
N ALA A 109 -8.68 6.83 2.06
CA ALA A 109 -7.84 5.73 2.54
C ALA A 109 -7.60 5.80 4.07
N PRO A 110 -7.60 4.64 4.78
CA PRO A 110 -7.31 4.61 6.21
C PRO A 110 -5.91 5.15 6.55
N PRO A 111 -5.71 5.84 7.70
CA PRO A 111 -4.40 6.35 8.11
C PRO A 111 -3.32 5.25 8.20
N LEU A 112 -3.72 4.04 8.60
CA LEU A 112 -2.83 2.89 8.65
C LEU A 112 -2.24 2.52 7.27
N LEU A 113 -2.99 2.75 6.19
CA LEU A 113 -2.51 2.54 4.81
C LEU A 113 -1.39 3.52 4.44
N TYR A 114 -1.59 4.81 4.72
CA TYR A 114 -0.55 5.83 4.51
C TYR A 114 0.70 5.57 5.36
N PHE A 115 0.52 5.14 6.60
CA PHE A 115 1.64 4.76 7.47
C PHE A 115 2.45 3.61 6.88
N ALA A 116 1.79 2.50 6.55
CA ALA A 116 2.45 1.31 6.04
C ALA A 116 3.18 1.60 4.72
N LEU A 117 2.57 2.33 3.78
CA LEU A 117 3.23 2.78 2.55
C LEU A 117 4.44 3.67 2.85
N GLY A 118 4.29 4.67 3.70
CA GLY A 118 5.39 5.57 4.07
C GLY A 118 6.57 4.83 4.71
N ALA A 119 6.29 3.87 5.58
CA ALA A 119 7.32 3.04 6.20
C ALA A 119 8.01 2.10 5.19
N LEU A 120 7.27 1.55 4.21
CA LEU A 120 7.87 0.74 3.13
C LEU A 120 8.77 1.57 2.22
N TYR A 121 8.34 2.77 1.82
CA TYR A 121 9.18 3.71 1.06
C TYR A 121 10.45 4.08 1.82
N HIS A 122 10.33 4.34 3.13
CA HIS A 122 11.48 4.59 3.98
C HIS A 122 12.45 3.41 3.99
N LYS A 123 11.94 2.17 4.11
CA LYS A 123 12.76 0.95 4.08
C LYS A 123 13.41 0.71 2.71
N LEU A 124 12.77 1.13 1.62
CA LEU A 124 13.33 1.07 0.27
C LEU A 124 14.43 2.12 0.05
N GLY A 125 14.47 3.19 0.86
CA GLY A 125 15.37 4.33 0.69
C GLY A 125 14.80 5.46 -0.17
N ASP A 126 13.51 5.42 -0.54
CA ASP A 126 12.83 6.53 -1.20
C ASP A 126 12.22 7.46 -0.14
N TYR A 127 13.07 8.34 0.39
CA TYR A 127 12.69 9.21 1.50
C TYR A 127 11.68 10.28 1.09
N LYS A 128 11.65 10.69 -0.19
CA LYS A 128 10.71 11.72 -0.69
C LYS A 128 9.27 11.22 -0.64
N SER A 129 9.02 10.03 -1.19
CA SER A 129 7.70 9.41 -1.13
C SER A 129 7.34 9.02 0.31
N ALA A 130 8.30 8.57 1.11
CA ALA A 130 8.07 8.30 2.53
C ALA A 130 7.55 9.55 3.28
N ALA A 131 8.23 10.69 3.14
CA ALA A 131 7.84 11.94 3.78
C ALA A 131 6.44 12.41 3.33
N GLU A 132 6.12 12.29 2.03
CA GLU A 132 4.81 12.66 1.51
C GLU A 132 3.68 11.83 2.14
N LYS A 133 3.84 10.51 2.22
CA LYS A 133 2.81 9.63 2.80
C LYS A 133 2.73 9.77 4.32
N LEU A 134 3.86 9.89 5.02
CA LEU A 134 3.91 10.04 6.48
C LEU A 134 3.40 11.41 6.95
N SER A 135 3.63 12.48 6.19
CA SER A 135 3.14 13.82 6.55
C SER A 135 1.61 13.91 6.58
N LYS A 136 0.90 13.11 5.77
CA LYS A 136 -0.57 13.05 5.73
C LYS A 136 -1.17 12.56 7.06
N ILE A 137 -0.41 11.82 7.87
CA ILE A 137 -0.86 11.24 9.14
C ILE A 137 -0.22 11.88 10.37
N ALA A 138 0.97 12.47 10.25
CA ALA A 138 1.75 12.96 11.39
C ALA A 138 1.06 14.08 12.20
N GLY A 139 0.21 14.90 11.58
CA GLY A 139 -0.51 16.01 12.23
C GLY A 139 -1.95 15.69 12.64
N ARG A 140 -2.35 14.42 12.57
CA ARG A 140 -3.75 14.05 12.36
C ARG A 140 -4.09 12.78 13.19
N GLY A 141 -3.98 12.90 14.51
CA GLY A 141 -4.26 11.79 15.44
C GLY A 141 -5.67 11.20 15.32
N ASP A 142 -6.63 12.01 14.88
CA ASP A 142 -8.07 11.71 14.90
C ASP A 142 -8.76 11.86 13.52
N VAL A 143 -8.07 11.62 12.40
CA VAL A 143 -8.72 11.71 11.05
C VAL A 143 -9.94 10.81 10.96
N GLU A 144 -9.90 9.67 11.65
CA GLU A 144 -10.96 8.67 11.65
C GLU A 144 -12.27 9.23 12.22
N LEU A 145 -12.21 10.24 13.10
CA LEU A 145 -13.37 10.92 13.69
C LEU A 145 -13.91 12.05 12.81
N SER A 146 -13.15 12.51 11.79
CA SER A 146 -13.54 13.67 10.97
C SER A 146 -14.43 13.32 9.78
N TYR A 147 -14.65 12.04 9.47
CA TYR A 147 -15.47 11.63 8.33
C TYR A 147 -16.97 11.73 8.66
N MET A 148 -17.61 12.83 8.27
CA MET A 148 -19.08 12.99 8.45
C MET A 148 -19.89 12.06 7.52
N THR A 149 -19.39 11.76 6.32
CA THR A 149 -20.02 10.84 5.36
C THR A 149 -18.95 9.93 4.73
N PRO A 150 -18.69 8.75 5.31
CA PRO A 150 -17.66 7.86 4.80
C PRO A 150 -18.06 7.22 3.46
N SER A 151 -17.08 7.02 2.58
CA SER A 151 -17.23 6.27 1.33
C SER A 151 -17.77 4.85 1.56
N ARG A 152 -18.33 4.22 0.51
CA ARG A 152 -18.84 2.84 0.59
C ARG A 152 -17.74 1.87 1.01
N GLU A 153 -16.55 2.03 0.43
CA GLU A 153 -15.42 1.14 0.69
C GLU A 153 -14.87 1.31 2.10
N LEU A 154 -14.77 2.55 2.60
CA LEU A 154 -14.37 2.79 3.99
C LEU A 154 -15.35 2.17 4.99
N ARG A 155 -16.66 2.22 4.71
CA ARG A 155 -17.67 1.53 5.55
C ARG A 155 -17.50 0.01 5.55
N ALA A 156 -17.21 -0.57 4.39
CA ALA A 156 -16.98 -2.01 4.26
C ALA A 156 -15.67 -2.43 4.96
N TYR A 157 -14.61 -1.65 4.83
CA TYR A 157 -13.35 -1.79 5.56
C TYR A 157 -13.57 -1.77 7.07
N VAL A 158 -14.23 -0.74 7.61
CA VAL A 158 -14.50 -0.62 9.05
C VAL A 158 -15.36 -1.78 9.56
N LYS A 159 -16.34 -2.23 8.77
CA LYS A 159 -17.18 -3.39 9.14
C LYS A 159 -16.34 -4.66 9.25
N LEU A 160 -15.43 -4.90 8.31
CA LEU A 160 -14.56 -6.07 8.34
C LEU A 160 -13.52 -5.95 9.46
N LEU A 161 -12.95 -4.77 9.66
CA LEU A 161 -12.03 -4.48 10.76
C LEU A 161 -12.68 -4.79 12.12
N ARG A 162 -13.90 -4.30 12.38
CA ARG A 162 -14.64 -4.60 13.61
C ARG A 162 -14.92 -6.09 13.77
N LYS A 163 -15.18 -6.82 12.68
CA LYS A 163 -15.36 -8.27 12.73
C LYS A 163 -14.07 -8.95 13.22
N ILE A 164 -12.92 -8.58 12.65
CA ILE A 164 -11.60 -9.11 13.02
C ILE A 164 -11.23 -8.71 14.46
N GLU A 165 -11.60 -7.51 14.91
CA GLU A 165 -11.34 -7.05 16.27
C GLU A 165 -12.19 -7.77 17.32
N ASN A 166 -13.47 -8.02 17.01
CA ASN A 166 -14.39 -8.75 17.89
C ASN A 166 -14.00 -10.23 17.99
N ASP A 167 -13.69 -10.85 16.85
CA ASP A 167 -13.38 -12.28 16.74
C ASP A 167 -11.98 -12.51 16.15
N PRO A 168 -10.89 -12.24 16.91
CA PRO A 168 -9.52 -12.38 16.40
C PRO A 168 -9.14 -13.83 16.03
N ALA A 169 -9.90 -14.81 16.51
CA ALA A 169 -9.72 -16.22 16.18
C ALA A 169 -10.05 -16.55 14.71
N GLU A 170 -10.93 -15.78 14.05
CA GLU A 170 -11.26 -16.00 12.62
C GLU A 170 -10.10 -15.63 11.69
N ALA A 171 -9.27 -14.66 12.08
CA ALA A 171 -8.16 -14.15 11.28
C ALA A 171 -6.95 -13.75 12.16
N PRO A 172 -6.28 -14.72 12.80
CA PRO A 172 -5.26 -14.44 13.82
C PRO A 172 -4.05 -13.68 13.23
N GLN A 173 -3.59 -14.05 12.04
CA GLN A 173 -2.48 -13.38 11.36
C GLN A 173 -2.81 -11.92 11.03
N THR A 174 -3.99 -11.67 10.47
CA THR A 174 -4.44 -10.32 10.09
C THR A 174 -4.61 -9.44 11.32
N SER A 175 -5.23 -9.96 12.38
CA SER A 175 -5.40 -9.21 13.64
C SER A 175 -4.04 -8.86 14.28
N ALA A 176 -3.07 -9.77 14.25
CA ALA A 176 -1.73 -9.54 14.77
C ALA A 176 -0.97 -8.49 13.94
N ALA A 177 -1.04 -8.59 12.62
CA ALA A 177 -0.41 -7.64 11.70
C ALA A 177 -0.96 -6.23 11.85
N ILE A 178 -2.29 -6.07 11.90
CA ILE A 178 -2.93 -4.76 12.12
C ILE A 178 -2.47 -4.17 13.44
N ARG A 179 -2.52 -4.93 14.54
CA ARG A 179 -2.09 -4.44 15.86
C ARG A 179 -0.60 -4.07 15.89
N ALA A 180 0.25 -4.84 15.21
CA ALA A 180 1.68 -4.55 15.12
C ALA A 180 1.96 -3.26 14.33
N LEU A 181 1.36 -3.12 13.14
CA LEU A 181 1.47 -1.91 12.32
C LEU A 181 0.89 -0.69 13.03
N GLU A 182 -0.22 -0.85 13.76
CA GLU A 182 -0.87 0.25 14.45
C GLU A 182 -0.06 0.74 15.67
N ARG A 183 0.61 -0.18 16.38
CA ARG A 183 1.62 0.21 17.38
C ARG A 183 2.81 0.90 16.74
N ALA A 184 3.29 0.38 15.62
CA ALA A 184 4.40 0.98 14.89
C ALA A 184 4.03 2.39 14.40
N ARG A 185 2.80 2.62 13.95
CA ARG A 185 2.27 3.95 13.58
C ARG A 185 2.41 4.92 14.74
N ARG A 186 1.81 4.58 15.89
CA ARG A 186 1.80 5.47 17.07
C ARG A 186 3.21 5.80 17.57
N ASN A 187 4.14 4.85 17.51
CA ASN A 187 5.46 5.00 18.10
C ASN A 187 6.52 5.52 17.12
N ARG A 188 6.42 5.15 15.83
CA ARG A 188 7.48 5.36 14.84
C ARG A 188 7.14 6.43 13.80
N THR A 189 5.88 6.85 13.61
CA THR A 189 5.52 7.79 12.53
C THR A 189 6.30 9.10 12.58
N LEU A 190 6.39 9.75 13.74
CA LEU A 190 7.10 11.04 13.86
C LEU A 190 8.61 10.88 13.64
N ASN A 191 9.19 9.80 14.18
CA ASN A 191 10.61 9.51 14.03
C ASN A 191 10.98 9.22 12.57
N LEU A 192 10.21 8.35 11.89
CA LEU A 192 10.40 8.04 10.47
C LEU A 192 10.22 9.26 9.58
N LEU A 193 9.28 10.15 9.92
CA LEU A 193 9.11 11.41 9.20
C LEU A 193 10.35 12.28 9.37
N ALA A 194 10.81 12.51 10.60
CA ALA A 194 11.99 13.32 10.87
C ALA A 194 13.24 12.75 10.17
N GLU A 195 13.46 11.43 10.26
CA GLU A 195 14.55 10.72 9.57
C GLU A 195 14.47 10.90 8.04
N SER A 196 13.28 10.73 7.45
CA SER A 196 13.08 10.92 6.01
C SER A 196 13.40 12.35 5.57
N LEU A 197 12.99 13.36 6.34
CA LEU A 197 13.28 14.76 6.02
C LEU A 197 14.77 15.07 6.13
N LEU A 198 15.45 14.57 7.16
CA LEU A 198 16.90 14.71 7.31
C LEU A 198 17.65 14.09 6.13
N LYS A 199 17.25 12.88 5.70
CA LYS A 199 17.85 12.21 4.55
C LYS A 199 17.66 12.98 3.24
N ILE A 200 16.48 13.54 3.02
CA ILE A 200 16.22 14.42 1.87
C ILE A 200 17.14 15.64 1.89
N GLU A 201 17.38 16.24 3.05
CA GLU A 201 18.27 17.38 3.19
C GLU A 201 19.74 17.01 2.95
N GLU A 202 20.18 15.87 3.49
CA GLU A 202 21.52 15.31 3.21
C GLU A 202 21.73 15.07 1.71
N GLU A 203 20.76 14.46 1.03
CA GLU A 203 20.81 14.22 -0.42
C GLU A 203 20.89 15.53 -1.23
N LYS A 204 20.13 16.55 -0.84
CA LYS A 204 20.17 17.87 -1.49
C LYS A 204 21.53 18.54 -1.34
N ARG A 205 22.09 18.55 -0.12
CA ARG A 205 23.43 19.11 0.14
C ARG A 205 24.51 18.37 -0.66
N ALA A 206 24.42 17.04 -0.73
CA ALA A 206 25.35 16.24 -1.53
C ALA A 206 25.26 16.56 -3.03
N GLN A 207 24.05 16.77 -3.55
CA GLN A 207 23.83 17.18 -4.95
C GLN A 207 24.39 18.58 -5.24
N GLU A 208 24.16 19.56 -4.35
CA GLU A 208 24.68 20.93 -4.50
C GLU A 208 26.22 20.96 -4.52
N LEU A 209 26.86 20.20 -3.63
CA LEU A 209 28.31 20.06 -3.62
C LEU A 209 28.83 19.43 -4.91
N ALA A 210 28.18 18.36 -5.39
CA ALA A 210 28.56 17.70 -6.65
C ALA A 210 28.45 18.65 -7.86
N VAL A 211 27.36 19.42 -7.96
CA VAL A 211 27.19 20.42 -9.02
C VAL A 211 28.27 21.51 -8.94
N SER A 212 28.54 22.04 -7.73
CA SER A 212 29.59 23.05 -7.55
C SER A 212 30.99 22.54 -7.90
N THR A 213 31.29 21.25 -7.68
CA THR A 213 32.56 20.65 -8.08
C THR A 213 32.67 20.46 -9.59
N LEU A 214 31.57 20.11 -10.27
CA LEU A 214 31.54 19.99 -11.72
C LEU A 214 31.69 21.36 -12.41
N GLU A 215 31.06 22.40 -11.88
CA GLU A 215 31.22 23.78 -12.40
C GLU A 215 32.66 24.28 -12.25
N LYS A 216 33.31 24.00 -11.11
CA LYS A 216 34.73 24.34 -10.91
C LYS A 216 35.66 23.60 -11.87
N GLN A 217 35.37 22.33 -12.17
CA GLN A 217 36.15 21.54 -13.14
C GLN A 217 35.90 21.99 -14.59
N ALA A 218 34.68 22.40 -14.94
CA ALA A 218 34.34 22.93 -16.27
C ALA A 218 35.00 24.29 -16.53
N ASN A 219 35.04 25.17 -15.52
CA ASN A 219 35.70 26.48 -15.64
C ASN A 219 37.24 26.36 -15.67
N ALA A 220 37.83 25.43 -14.91
CA ALA A 220 39.27 25.16 -14.96
C ALA A 220 39.73 24.63 -16.34
N ASN A 221 38.88 23.86 -17.04
CA ASN A 221 39.17 23.38 -18.40
C ASN A 221 38.96 24.43 -19.51
N THR A 222 38.39 25.59 -19.18
CA THR A 222 38.14 26.66 -20.16
C THR A 222 39.31 27.67 -20.24
N GLU A 223 40.20 27.69 -19.25
CA GLU A 223 41.38 28.58 -19.24
C GLU A 223 42.63 27.98 -19.89
N GLU A 224 42.60 26.74 -20.39
CA GLU A 224 43.76 26.06 -20.99
C GLU A 224 43.56 25.68 -22.48
N LYS A 225 42.90 26.54 -23.25
CA LYS A 225 42.89 26.45 -24.73
C LYS A 225 43.15 27.80 -25.39
N ASP A 226 44.42 28.19 -25.39
CA ASP A 226 44.96 29.03 -26.46
C ASP A 226 46.33 28.49 -26.91
N LYS A 227 46.27 27.60 -27.90
CA LYS A 227 47.28 27.35 -28.95
C LYS A 227 46.64 26.46 -30.02
N THR A 228 46.53 27.02 -31.22
CA THR A 228 45.91 26.47 -32.44
C THR A 228 46.92 25.61 -33.24
N PRO A 229 46.63 25.15 -34.48
CA PRO A 229 46.09 23.81 -34.73
C PRO A 229 46.95 23.02 -35.73
N ASP A 230 46.82 21.69 -35.80
CA ASP A 230 46.98 21.02 -37.10
C ASP A 230 46.26 19.67 -37.18
N GLU A 231 45.67 19.50 -38.37
CA GLU A 231 45.32 18.28 -39.08
C GLU A 231 44.04 17.49 -38.73
N PHE A 232 43.10 17.60 -39.66
CA PHE A 232 41.90 16.80 -39.82
C PHE A 232 42.21 15.34 -40.17
N SER A 233 41.64 14.40 -39.42
CA SER A 233 41.41 13.02 -39.86
C SER A 233 40.00 12.58 -39.42
N TYR A 234 39.15 12.29 -40.41
CA TYR A 234 37.78 11.80 -40.21
C TYR A 234 37.80 10.30 -39.91
N ILE A 235 37.28 9.89 -38.73
CA ILE A 235 36.75 8.54 -38.52
C ILE A 235 35.47 8.61 -37.66
N TYR A 236 34.38 8.06 -38.19
CA TYR A 236 33.04 7.99 -37.59
C TYR A 236 32.99 7.05 -36.34
N PRO A 237 31.95 7.18 -35.49
CA PRO A 237 31.94 6.64 -34.13
C PRO A 237 31.43 5.19 -34.06
N SER A 238 32.06 4.37 -33.23
CA SER A 238 31.50 3.10 -32.77
C SER A 238 31.22 3.19 -31.27
N SER A 239 29.93 3.23 -30.95
CA SER A 239 29.41 3.21 -29.59
C SER A 239 29.59 1.83 -28.96
N THR A 240 30.43 1.72 -27.94
CA THR A 240 30.27 0.70 -26.90
C THR A 240 30.43 1.34 -25.53
N LEU A 241 29.29 1.45 -24.83
CA LEU A 241 29.21 1.78 -23.41
C LEU A 241 30.11 0.84 -22.61
N THR A 242 31.18 1.36 -22.04
CA THR A 242 31.89 0.71 -20.94
C THR A 242 31.03 0.86 -19.69
N ARG A 243 30.21 -0.16 -19.44
CA ARG A 243 29.48 -0.33 -18.19
C ARG A 243 30.50 -0.65 -17.08
N PRO A 244 30.50 0.02 -15.91
CA PRO A 244 31.28 -0.45 -14.78
C PRO A 244 30.76 -1.84 -14.35
N LYS A 245 31.68 -2.80 -14.25
CA LYS A 245 31.42 -4.17 -13.76
C LYS A 245 30.89 -4.11 -12.32
N PRO A 246 29.79 -4.80 -11.97
CA PRO A 246 29.45 -5.09 -10.58
C PRO A 246 30.37 -6.21 -10.06
N SER A 247 31.00 -5.99 -8.90
CA SER A 247 32.05 -6.84 -8.33
C SER A 247 31.53 -7.93 -7.39
N TRP A 248 30.50 -8.67 -7.78
CA TRP A 248 30.03 -9.81 -6.99
C TRP A 248 29.59 -10.93 -7.94
N ILE A 249 30.04 -12.17 -7.67
CA ILE A 249 30.01 -13.43 -8.48
C ILE A 249 31.37 -13.60 -9.21
N GLU A 250 32.28 -14.54 -8.91
CA GLU A 250 32.30 -15.93 -8.38
C GLU A 250 33.46 -16.06 -7.35
N ASP A 251 33.47 -16.98 -6.38
CA ASP A 251 33.82 -18.39 -6.59
C ASP A 251 33.14 -19.32 -5.57
N THR A 252 32.47 -20.35 -6.10
CA THR A 252 32.16 -21.58 -5.39
C THR A 252 33.14 -22.69 -5.82
N ALA A 253 33.47 -23.54 -4.84
CA ALA A 253 33.99 -24.89 -4.97
C ALA A 253 35.50 -25.10 -5.19
N SER A 254 36.23 -25.33 -4.09
CA SER A 254 36.65 -26.69 -3.68
C SER A 254 37.87 -26.61 -2.76
N GLN A 255 37.72 -27.02 -1.50
CA GLN A 255 38.69 -27.94 -0.89
C GLN A 255 38.08 -28.59 0.35
N LYS A 256 37.84 -29.89 0.18
CA LYS A 256 37.57 -30.87 1.21
C LYS A 256 38.94 -31.37 1.67
N GLU A 257 39.32 -31.12 2.92
CA GLU A 257 40.24 -32.01 3.65
C GLU A 257 40.18 -31.76 5.16
N GLU A 258 40.02 -32.86 5.90
CA GLU A 258 40.08 -32.97 7.35
C GLU A 258 41.50 -32.67 7.87
N LYS A 259 41.63 -31.91 8.95
CA LYS A 259 42.36 -32.36 10.15
C LYS A 259 42.24 -31.39 11.33
N SER A 260 41.80 -31.97 12.43
CA SER A 260 42.04 -31.61 13.83
C SER A 260 43.38 -30.92 14.12
N LYS A 261 43.33 -29.79 14.86
CA LYS A 261 44.10 -29.52 16.09
C LYS A 261 43.68 -28.19 16.74
N GLU A 262 43.06 -28.36 17.91
CA GLU A 262 43.20 -27.64 19.18
C GLU A 262 44.26 -26.51 19.25
N VAL A 263 43.83 -25.31 19.67
CA VAL A 263 44.40 -24.34 20.67
C VAL A 263 43.51 -23.07 20.58
N GLU A 264 42.56 -22.86 21.50
CA GLU A 264 42.67 -22.10 22.77
C GLU A 264 42.75 -20.57 22.59
N GLY A 265 41.72 -19.85 23.07
CA GLY A 265 41.77 -18.38 23.22
C GLY A 265 40.42 -17.65 23.08
N SER A 266 39.81 -17.30 24.22
CA SER A 266 38.78 -16.26 24.39
C SER A 266 37.34 -16.56 23.91
N LYS A 267 36.64 -17.44 24.64
CA LYS A 267 35.18 -17.38 24.80
C LYS A 267 34.87 -16.99 26.25
N THR A 268 34.12 -15.91 26.42
CA THR A 268 33.57 -15.50 27.71
C THR A 268 32.59 -16.55 28.21
N VAL A 269 33.04 -17.33 29.20
CA VAL A 269 32.22 -18.30 29.94
C VAL A 269 31.19 -17.50 30.74
N ARG A 270 29.91 -17.62 30.37
CA ARG A 270 28.82 -17.11 31.19
C ARG A 270 28.69 -18.03 32.41
N LYS A 271 28.74 -17.44 33.61
CA LYS A 271 28.52 -18.14 34.88
C LYS A 271 27.12 -18.76 34.92
N PRO A 272 26.95 -19.97 35.49
CA PRO A 272 25.63 -20.56 35.69
C PRO A 272 24.82 -19.74 36.70
N ILE A 273 23.50 -19.70 36.51
CA ILE A 273 22.54 -18.87 37.26
C ILE A 273 22.62 -19.10 38.78
N SER A 274 23.07 -20.28 39.22
CA SER A 274 23.27 -20.60 40.64
C SER A 274 24.32 -19.73 41.33
N GLU A 275 25.31 -19.22 40.59
CA GLU A 275 26.38 -18.39 41.16
C GLU A 275 25.93 -16.91 41.32
N VAL A 276 25.00 -16.44 40.50
CA VAL A 276 24.47 -15.05 40.53
C VAL A 276 23.45 -14.84 41.66
N LEU A 277 22.80 -15.92 42.12
CA LEU A 277 21.80 -15.86 43.19
C LEU A 277 22.39 -15.72 44.60
N HIS A 278 23.67 -16.09 44.79
CA HIS A 278 24.34 -15.95 46.08
C HIS A 278 24.75 -14.51 46.40
N ASP A 279 25.02 -13.67 45.39
CA ASP A 279 25.43 -12.26 45.59
C ASP A 279 24.26 -11.31 45.96
N ILE A 280 23.00 -11.79 45.99
CA ILE A 280 21.83 -10.94 46.26
C ILE A 280 21.35 -11.09 47.72
N TYR A 281 21.86 -12.06 48.48
CA TYR A 281 21.37 -12.38 49.83
C TYR A 281 22.40 -12.23 50.96
N ASP A 282 23.59 -11.69 50.69
CA ASP A 282 24.55 -11.25 51.72
C ASP A 282 24.62 -9.71 51.82
#